data_AF-A0A924Q8C7-F1
#
_entry.id   AF-A0A924Q8C7-F1
#
_cell.length_a   1.000
_cell.length_b   1.000
_cell.length_c   1.000
_cell.angle_alpha   90.00
_cell.angle_beta   90.00
_cell.angle_gamma   90.00
#
_symmetry.space_group_name_H-M   'P 1'
#
loop_
_entity.id
_entity.type
_entity.pdbx_description
1 polymer ?
#
loop_
_entity_poly.entity_id
_entity_poly.type
_entity_poly.pdbx_seq_one_letter_code
_entity_poly.pdbx_strand_id
1 'polypeptide(L)'
;MQGWQSTFLGIRQLPKELSAFELQAFFTFSRAELDLIHARRADTHKLGLPLHIGFLRLSGRLLDAKRMVSATLWRHLGAQLGIASPELASLKALYTREATLMEHQRMACDVLEFTWMSEHQRRALVRFVRDEVARSGDTDQLLRFSRRWLYEHKLLIPHDRTLRSILTNALNTIERESAEAITAELIQSVADFLNLLANLVKAWNTMQMQQVLQGWPNRRQHVAPELMRKIAPTRTEGINLRGVFRFPTERYASAIMPSLATSIRTRSA
;
A
#
# COMPACT_ATOMS: atom_id res chain seq x y z
N MET A 1 -2.92 0.89 -21.41
CA MET A 1 -2.68 -0.52 -21.82
C MET A 1 -4.02 -1.20 -22.03
N GLN A 2 -4.23 -1.99 -23.09
CA GLN A 2 -5.52 -2.66 -23.33
C GLN A 2 -5.67 -3.89 -22.42
N GLY A 3 -6.89 -4.20 -21.97
CA GLY A 3 -7.14 -5.23 -20.94
C GLY A 3 -6.56 -6.61 -21.28
N TRP A 4 -6.65 -7.03 -22.54
CA TRP A 4 -6.11 -8.32 -23.01
C TRP A 4 -4.58 -8.40 -22.95
N GLN A 5 -3.85 -7.28 -23.04
CA GLN A 5 -2.39 -7.27 -22.96
C GLN A 5 -1.89 -7.61 -21.55
N SER A 6 -2.70 -7.35 -20.53
CA SER A 6 -2.33 -7.60 -19.13
C SER A 6 -2.18 -9.09 -18.79
N THR A 7 -2.78 -9.99 -19.58
CA THR A 7 -2.70 -11.44 -19.37
C THR A 7 -1.30 -11.99 -19.66
N PHE A 8 -0.53 -11.31 -20.52
CA PHE A 8 0.83 -11.68 -20.87
C PHE A 8 1.88 -11.16 -19.89
N LEU A 9 1.50 -10.26 -18.98
CA LEU A 9 2.46 -9.69 -18.04
C LEU A 9 2.98 -10.73 -17.05
N GLY A 10 4.30 -10.83 -16.96
CA GLY A 10 4.99 -11.75 -16.07
C GLY A 10 5.09 -13.19 -16.59
N ILE A 11 4.62 -13.49 -17.81
CA ILE A 11 4.77 -14.84 -18.39
C ILE A 11 6.25 -15.21 -18.47
N ARG A 12 6.54 -16.48 -18.15
CA ARG A 12 7.91 -17.00 -18.17
C ARG A 12 8.29 -17.61 -19.50
N GLN A 13 7.38 -17.85 -20.41
CA GLN A 13 7.70 -18.49 -21.68
C GLN A 13 6.93 -17.79 -22.77
N LEU A 14 7.53 -17.74 -23.96
CA LEU A 14 6.80 -17.32 -25.15
C LEU A 14 5.61 -18.27 -25.33
N PRO A 15 4.40 -17.75 -25.52
CA PRO A 15 3.26 -18.57 -25.88
C PRO A 15 3.59 -19.40 -27.13
N LYS A 16 3.19 -20.68 -27.12
CA LYS A 16 3.44 -21.59 -28.26
C LYS A 16 2.74 -21.06 -29.53
N GLU A 17 1.56 -20.48 -29.33
CA GLU A 17 0.74 -19.90 -30.37
C GLU A 17 0.50 -18.43 -30.01
N LEU A 18 0.83 -17.56 -30.96
CA LEU A 18 0.48 -16.15 -30.94
C LEU A 18 -0.36 -15.90 -32.18
N SER A 19 -1.52 -15.29 -32.01
CA SER A 19 -2.38 -14.84 -33.10
C SER A 19 -1.66 -13.78 -33.94
N ALA A 20 -2.11 -13.60 -35.19
CA ALA A 20 -1.57 -12.55 -36.06
C ALA A 20 -1.70 -11.15 -35.43
N PHE A 21 -2.79 -10.92 -34.70
CA PHE A 21 -3.02 -9.67 -33.97
C PHE A 21 -1.99 -9.46 -32.84
N GLU A 22 -1.73 -10.49 -32.02
CA GLU A 22 -0.72 -10.42 -30.95
C GLU A 22 0.70 -10.22 -31.52
N LEU A 23 1.01 -10.89 -32.63
CA LEU A 23 2.28 -10.70 -33.34
C LEU A 23 2.42 -9.24 -33.82
N GLN A 24 1.40 -8.69 -34.47
CA GLN A 24 1.41 -7.29 -34.88
C GLN A 24 1.51 -6.32 -33.69
N ALA A 25 0.84 -6.60 -32.59
CA ALA A 25 0.84 -5.71 -31.43
C ALA A 25 2.20 -5.66 -30.71
N PHE A 26 2.90 -6.78 -30.60
CA PHE A 26 4.11 -6.88 -29.77
C PHE A 26 5.40 -7.03 -30.57
N PHE A 27 5.35 -7.55 -31.79
CA PHE A 27 6.50 -7.84 -32.63
C PHE A 27 6.56 -6.98 -33.90
N THR A 28 5.81 -5.86 -33.94
CA THR A 28 6.07 -4.79 -34.91
C THR A 28 7.09 -3.81 -34.34
N PHE A 29 7.98 -3.30 -35.18
CA PHE A 29 9.08 -2.43 -34.75
C PHE A 29 8.95 -1.04 -35.36
N SER A 30 9.26 -0.02 -34.55
CA SER A 30 9.40 1.35 -35.02
C SER A 30 10.63 1.51 -35.92
N ARG A 31 10.74 2.63 -36.63
CA ARG A 31 11.91 2.90 -37.48
C ARG A 31 13.22 2.93 -36.67
N ALA A 32 13.21 3.56 -35.49
CA ALA A 32 14.37 3.59 -34.60
C ALA A 32 14.76 2.18 -34.12
N GLU A 33 13.78 1.32 -33.85
CA GLU A 33 14.03 -0.08 -33.48
C GLU A 33 14.62 -0.88 -34.65
N LEU A 34 14.10 -0.69 -35.86
CA LEU A 34 14.63 -1.33 -37.07
C LEU A 34 16.06 -0.89 -37.38
N ASP A 35 16.38 0.39 -37.23
CA ASP A 35 17.74 0.90 -37.45
C ASP A 35 18.76 0.22 -36.51
N LEU A 36 18.38 0.02 -35.24
CA LEU A 36 19.19 -0.70 -34.26
C LEU A 36 19.36 -2.19 -34.58
N ILE A 37 18.28 -2.82 -35.07
CA ILE A 37 18.30 -4.22 -35.51
C ILE A 37 19.21 -4.38 -36.73
N HIS A 38 19.08 -3.53 -37.75
CA HIS A 38 19.87 -3.60 -38.99
C HIS A 38 21.34 -3.24 -38.78
N ALA A 39 21.69 -2.46 -37.76
CA ALA A 39 23.07 -2.19 -37.39
C ALA A 39 23.84 -3.43 -36.92
N ARG A 40 23.18 -4.56 -36.65
CA ARG A 40 23.83 -5.82 -36.26
C ARG A 40 24.45 -6.53 -37.48
N ARG A 41 25.67 -7.03 -37.33
CA ARG A 41 26.45 -7.61 -38.45
C ARG A 41 25.96 -8.98 -38.93
N ALA A 42 25.52 -9.85 -38.03
CA ALA A 42 25.09 -11.22 -38.36
C ALA A 42 23.57 -11.33 -38.43
N ASP A 43 23.04 -12.04 -39.43
CA ASP A 43 21.59 -12.24 -39.62
C ASP A 43 20.94 -12.97 -38.44
N THR A 44 21.68 -13.89 -37.81
CA THR A 44 21.28 -14.51 -36.53
C THR A 44 21.06 -13.48 -35.43
N HIS A 45 21.92 -12.47 -35.33
CA HIS A 45 21.79 -11.42 -34.33
C HIS A 45 20.67 -10.44 -34.68
N LYS A 46 20.45 -10.17 -35.97
CA LYS A 46 19.32 -9.38 -36.47
C LYS A 46 17.97 -10.03 -36.15
N LEU A 47 17.91 -11.36 -36.05
CA LEU A 47 16.72 -12.09 -35.61
C LEU A 47 16.62 -12.21 -34.08
N GLY A 48 17.75 -12.25 -33.37
CA GLY A 48 17.79 -12.37 -31.91
C GLY A 48 17.30 -11.13 -31.17
N LEU A 49 17.82 -9.94 -31.52
CA LEU A 49 17.44 -8.68 -30.88
C LEU A 49 15.93 -8.35 -30.93
N PRO A 50 15.23 -8.40 -32.08
CA PRO A 50 13.79 -8.11 -32.14
C PRO A 50 12.97 -9.06 -31.27
N LEU A 51 13.43 -10.29 -31.07
CA LEU A 51 12.78 -11.23 -30.16
C LEU A 51 12.85 -10.75 -28.70
N HIS A 52 14.01 -10.22 -28.27
CA HIS A 52 14.14 -9.65 -26.94
C HIS A 52 13.28 -8.39 -26.76
N ILE A 53 13.26 -7.50 -27.76
CA ILE A 53 12.41 -6.30 -27.77
C ILE A 53 10.93 -6.72 -27.65
N GLY A 54 10.46 -7.58 -28.56
CA GLY A 54 9.06 -7.99 -28.59
C GLY A 54 8.64 -8.77 -27.33
N PHE A 55 9.50 -9.64 -26.80
CA PHE A 55 9.19 -10.36 -25.57
C PHE A 55 9.15 -9.46 -24.34
N LEU A 56 10.05 -8.48 -24.24
CA LEU A 56 10.04 -7.49 -23.17
C LEU A 56 8.77 -6.62 -23.23
N ARG A 57 8.38 -6.20 -24.43
CA ARG A 57 7.11 -5.49 -24.67
C ARG A 57 5.87 -6.34 -24.34
N LEU A 58 5.90 -7.62 -24.67
CA LEU A 58 4.80 -8.55 -24.38
C LEU A 58 4.64 -8.82 -22.88
N SER A 59 5.75 -9.07 -22.19
CA SER A 59 5.73 -9.69 -20.86
C SER A 59 6.23 -8.81 -19.72
N GLY A 60 6.92 -7.71 -20.01
CA GLY A 60 7.67 -6.91 -19.03
C GLY A 60 8.88 -7.63 -18.45
N ARG A 61 9.33 -8.74 -19.05
CA ARG A 61 10.46 -9.55 -18.58
C ARG A 61 11.52 -9.76 -19.64
N LEU A 62 12.72 -10.09 -19.18
CA LEU A 62 13.81 -10.55 -20.04
C LEU A 62 13.60 -12.00 -20.50
N LEU A 63 13.95 -12.25 -21.76
CA LEU A 63 13.92 -13.56 -22.38
C LEU A 63 15.23 -14.31 -22.11
N ASP A 64 15.12 -15.52 -21.57
CA ASP A 64 16.26 -16.43 -21.30
C ASP A 64 16.61 -17.24 -22.56
N ALA A 65 17.91 -17.50 -22.80
CA ALA A 65 18.42 -18.26 -23.93
C ALA A 65 17.96 -19.72 -23.98
N LYS A 66 17.53 -20.32 -22.85
CA LYS A 66 17.06 -21.71 -22.83
C LYS A 66 15.68 -21.92 -23.46
N ARG A 67 15.04 -20.86 -23.96
CA ARG A 67 13.64 -20.91 -24.37
C ARG A 67 13.46 -21.28 -25.85
N MET A 68 12.43 -22.07 -26.09
CA MET A 68 11.96 -22.43 -27.42
C MET A 68 11.11 -21.28 -27.98
N VAL A 69 11.25 -21.03 -29.27
CA VAL A 69 10.57 -19.96 -30.00
C VAL A 69 9.73 -20.63 -31.09
N SER A 70 8.48 -20.21 -31.26
CA SER A 70 7.60 -20.81 -32.25
C SER A 70 8.04 -20.49 -33.68
N ALA A 71 7.88 -21.45 -34.59
CA ALA A 71 8.20 -21.26 -36.01
C ALA A 71 7.37 -20.13 -36.65
N THR A 72 6.16 -19.89 -36.16
CA THR A 72 5.32 -18.77 -36.62
C THR A 72 5.94 -17.42 -36.28
N LEU A 73 6.49 -17.26 -35.08
CA LEU A 73 7.18 -16.03 -34.71
C LEU A 73 8.46 -15.83 -35.53
N TRP A 74 9.24 -16.90 -35.77
CA TRP A 74 10.41 -16.82 -36.65
C TRP A 74 10.06 -16.41 -38.08
N ARG A 75 9.01 -16.99 -38.66
CA ARG A 75 8.53 -16.61 -40.00
C ARG A 75 8.07 -15.15 -40.05
N HIS A 76 7.36 -14.69 -39.02
CA HIS A 76 6.93 -13.30 -38.93
C HIS A 76 8.12 -12.33 -38.90
N LEU A 77 9.09 -12.57 -38.02
CA LEU A 77 10.30 -11.75 -37.92
C LEU A 77 11.16 -11.82 -39.19
N GLY A 78 11.31 -13.03 -39.77
CA GLY A 78 12.05 -13.23 -41.02
C GLY A 78 11.44 -12.46 -42.19
N ALA A 79 10.11 -12.53 -42.34
CA ALA A 79 9.38 -11.76 -43.37
C ALA A 79 9.52 -10.24 -43.18
N GLN A 80 9.48 -9.77 -41.94
CA GLN A 80 9.60 -8.34 -41.62
C GLN A 80 11.02 -7.79 -41.85
N LEU A 81 12.04 -8.61 -41.63
CA LEU A 81 13.45 -8.20 -41.71
C LEU A 81 14.13 -8.59 -43.02
N GLY A 82 13.45 -9.35 -43.90
CA GLY A 82 14.02 -9.88 -45.13
C GLY A 82 15.08 -10.96 -44.90
N ILE A 83 14.96 -11.73 -43.81
CA ILE A 83 15.93 -12.76 -43.40
C ILE A 83 15.24 -14.13 -43.48
N ALA A 84 15.96 -15.14 -43.99
CA ALA A 84 15.46 -16.51 -44.02
C ALA A 84 15.14 -17.00 -42.59
N SER A 85 13.95 -17.57 -42.41
CA SER A 85 13.53 -18.09 -41.11
C SER A 85 14.44 -19.24 -40.69
N PRO A 86 15.06 -19.19 -39.49
CA PRO A 86 15.91 -20.27 -39.03
C PRO A 86 15.10 -21.52 -38.69
N GLU A 87 15.62 -22.71 -39.00
CA GLU A 87 15.10 -24.00 -38.49
C GLU A 87 15.54 -24.28 -37.03
N LEU A 88 15.81 -23.23 -36.25
CA LEU A 88 16.36 -23.36 -34.91
C LEU A 88 15.25 -23.67 -33.89
N ALA A 89 15.34 -24.82 -33.22
CA ALA A 89 14.40 -25.22 -32.17
C ALA A 89 14.57 -24.42 -30.85
N SER A 90 15.74 -23.79 -30.60
CA SER A 90 15.96 -23.04 -29.35
C SER A 90 16.87 -21.82 -29.52
N LEU A 91 16.65 -20.79 -28.71
CA LEU A 91 17.49 -19.58 -28.63
C LEU A 91 18.94 -19.88 -28.26
N LYS A 92 19.19 -20.97 -27.53
CA LYS A 92 20.54 -21.38 -27.14
C LYS A 92 21.42 -21.68 -28.36
N ALA A 93 20.82 -22.18 -29.44
CA ALA A 93 21.56 -22.41 -30.69
C ALA A 93 21.92 -21.11 -31.41
N LEU A 94 21.18 -20.02 -31.14
CA LEU A 94 21.46 -18.67 -31.66
C LEU A 94 22.59 -17.98 -30.89
N TYR A 95 22.68 -18.23 -29.58
CA TYR A 95 23.66 -17.61 -28.68
C TYR A 95 24.69 -18.61 -28.19
N THR A 96 25.79 -18.73 -28.93
CA THR A 96 26.96 -19.52 -28.49
C THR A 96 27.71 -18.87 -27.34
N ARG A 97 27.64 -17.53 -27.21
CA ARG A 97 28.26 -16.75 -26.14
C ARG A 97 27.20 -16.03 -25.29
N GLU A 98 27.29 -16.18 -23.98
CA GLU A 98 26.38 -15.51 -23.03
C GLU A 98 26.46 -13.99 -23.10
N ALA A 99 27.63 -13.44 -23.44
CA ALA A 99 27.83 -12.00 -23.60
C ALA A 99 26.88 -11.38 -24.66
N THR A 100 26.64 -12.08 -25.77
CA THR A 100 25.74 -11.60 -26.84
C THR A 100 24.28 -11.58 -26.38
N LEU A 101 23.87 -12.58 -25.59
CA LEU A 101 22.54 -12.61 -24.98
C LEU A 101 22.34 -11.41 -24.05
N MET A 102 23.30 -11.17 -23.15
CA MET A 102 23.25 -10.05 -22.21
C MET A 102 23.24 -8.70 -22.94
N GLU A 103 24.04 -8.57 -24.01
CA GLU A 103 24.04 -7.37 -24.86
C GLU A 103 22.66 -7.13 -25.47
N HIS A 104 22.02 -8.16 -26.03
CA HIS A 104 20.69 -8.03 -26.63
C HIS A 104 19.60 -7.73 -25.59
N GLN A 105 19.67 -8.33 -24.41
CA GLN A 105 18.78 -8.00 -23.30
C GLN A 105 18.93 -6.55 -22.85
N ARG A 106 20.18 -6.08 -22.74
CA ARG A 106 20.48 -4.67 -22.41
C ARG A 106 19.96 -3.72 -23.48
N MET A 107 20.23 -3.99 -24.76
CA MET A 107 19.72 -3.18 -25.86
C MET A 107 18.19 -3.13 -25.87
N ALA A 108 17.52 -4.27 -25.61
CA ALA A 108 16.05 -4.28 -25.51
C ALA A 108 15.54 -3.41 -24.35
N CYS A 109 16.22 -3.43 -23.20
CA CYS A 109 15.91 -2.52 -22.10
C CYS A 109 16.11 -1.05 -22.49
N ASP A 110 17.25 -0.71 -23.08
CA ASP A 110 17.61 0.67 -23.44
C ASP A 110 16.60 1.24 -24.45
N VAL A 111 16.21 0.45 -25.45
CA VAL A 111 15.26 0.85 -26.51
C VAL A 111 13.83 1.02 -26.01
N LEU A 112 13.39 0.15 -25.10
CA LEU A 112 12.03 0.22 -24.53
C LEU A 112 11.97 1.05 -23.23
N GLU A 113 13.10 1.61 -22.83
CA GLU A 113 13.32 2.40 -21.61
C GLU A 113 13.03 1.62 -20.31
N PHE A 114 13.17 0.30 -20.35
CA PHE A 114 12.97 -0.54 -19.16
C PHE A 114 14.17 -0.51 -18.24
N THR A 115 13.91 -0.36 -16.94
CA THR A 115 14.94 -0.32 -15.90
C THR A 115 14.70 -1.36 -14.82
N TRP A 116 15.76 -1.69 -14.08
CA TRP A 116 15.63 -2.50 -12.87
C TRP A 116 14.99 -1.67 -11.76
N MET A 117 14.14 -2.31 -10.96
CA MET A 117 13.50 -1.67 -9.83
C MET A 117 14.54 -1.29 -8.76
N SER A 118 14.72 0.01 -8.55
CA SER A 118 15.47 0.58 -7.44
C SER A 118 14.74 0.41 -6.10
N GLU A 119 15.46 0.63 -4.99
CA GLU A 119 14.85 0.58 -3.66
C GLU A 119 13.78 1.68 -3.46
N HIS A 120 13.93 2.84 -4.11
CA HIS A 120 12.89 3.87 -4.12
C HIS A 120 11.62 3.39 -4.82
N GLN A 121 11.75 2.79 -6.01
CA GLN A 121 10.63 2.23 -6.77
C GLN A 121 10.00 1.03 -6.06
N ARG A 122 10.79 0.22 -5.34
CA ARG A 122 10.28 -0.85 -4.48
C ARG A 122 9.37 -0.28 -3.38
N ARG A 123 9.78 0.81 -2.72
CA ARG A 123 8.92 1.49 -1.73
C ARG A 123 7.66 2.08 -2.37
N ALA A 124 7.76 2.61 -3.58
CA ALA A 124 6.59 3.10 -4.33
C ALA A 124 5.61 1.95 -4.67
N LEU A 125 6.11 0.78 -5.08
CA LEU A 125 5.29 -0.42 -5.29
C LEU A 125 4.59 -0.85 -3.99
N VAL A 126 5.28 -0.86 -2.85
CA VAL A 126 4.67 -1.22 -1.55
C VAL A 126 3.54 -0.25 -1.17
N ARG A 127 3.71 1.06 -1.43
CA ARG A 127 2.64 2.05 -1.22
C ARG A 127 1.44 1.79 -2.12
N PHE A 128 1.69 1.57 -3.42
CA PHE A 128 0.64 1.20 -4.36
C PHE A 128 -0.13 -0.05 -3.91
N VAL A 129 0.58 -1.09 -3.45
CA VAL A 129 -0.04 -2.32 -2.94
C VAL A 129 -0.91 -2.04 -1.71
N ARG A 130 -0.47 -1.17 -0.80
CA ARG A 130 -1.28 -0.78 0.37
C ARG A 130 -2.60 -0.12 -0.04
N ASP A 131 -2.55 0.78 -1.02
CA ASP A 131 -3.75 1.46 -1.54
C ASP A 131 -4.69 0.47 -2.25
N GLU A 132 -4.14 -0.51 -2.97
CA GLU A 132 -4.94 -1.55 -3.65
C GLU A 132 -5.51 -2.59 -2.68
N VAL A 133 -4.82 -2.94 -1.60
CA VAL A 133 -5.34 -3.83 -0.55
C VAL A 133 -6.57 -3.22 0.13
N ALA A 134 -6.58 -1.91 0.32
CA ALA A 134 -7.76 -1.21 0.85
C ALA A 134 -8.97 -1.29 -0.10
N ARG A 135 -8.75 -1.62 -1.38
CA ARG A 135 -9.78 -1.71 -2.43
C ARG A 135 -10.13 -3.14 -2.81
N SER A 136 -9.22 -4.10 -2.62
CA SER A 136 -9.38 -5.50 -3.00
C SER A 136 -8.70 -6.45 -2.00
N GLY A 137 -9.39 -7.55 -1.68
CA GLY A 137 -8.88 -8.61 -0.80
C GLY A 137 -8.20 -9.79 -1.51
N ASP A 138 -8.07 -9.80 -2.84
CA ASP A 138 -7.53 -10.94 -3.59
C ASP A 138 -6.03 -10.80 -3.91
N THR A 139 -5.22 -11.75 -3.42
CA THR A 139 -3.77 -11.81 -3.66
C THR A 139 -3.43 -11.97 -5.15
N ASP A 140 -4.21 -12.74 -5.91
CA ASP A 140 -3.96 -12.92 -7.33
C ASP A 140 -4.29 -11.66 -8.12
N GLN A 141 -5.31 -10.92 -7.70
CA GLN A 141 -5.61 -9.59 -8.24
C GLN A 141 -4.49 -8.58 -7.93
N LEU A 142 -3.96 -8.58 -6.70
CA LEU A 142 -2.82 -7.74 -6.32
C LEU A 142 -1.57 -8.06 -7.17
N LEU A 143 -1.32 -9.33 -7.48
CA LEU A 143 -0.24 -9.72 -8.39
C LEU A 143 -0.46 -9.15 -9.80
N ARG A 144 -1.68 -9.24 -10.34
CA ARG A 144 -2.00 -8.66 -11.66
C ARG A 144 -1.80 -7.15 -11.67
N PHE A 145 -2.30 -6.45 -10.66
CA PHE A 145 -2.13 -4.99 -10.54
C PHE A 145 -0.67 -4.59 -10.36
N SER A 146 0.10 -5.31 -9.54
CA SER A 146 1.52 -5.05 -9.35
C SER A 146 2.33 -5.22 -10.63
N ARG A 147 2.04 -6.28 -11.41
CA ARG A 147 2.68 -6.51 -12.71
C ARG A 147 2.34 -5.40 -13.70
N ARG A 148 1.07 -4.96 -13.74
CA ARG A 148 0.63 -3.84 -14.57
C ARG A 148 1.34 -2.55 -14.19
N TRP A 149 1.36 -2.24 -12.90
CA TRP A 149 2.01 -1.04 -12.37
C TRP A 149 3.51 -1.02 -12.71
N LEU A 150 4.22 -2.13 -12.52
CA LEU A 150 5.63 -2.25 -12.90
C LEU A 150 5.83 -2.00 -14.39
N TYR A 151 4.99 -2.60 -15.25
CA TYR A 151 5.07 -2.42 -16.69
C TYR A 151 4.81 -0.97 -17.12
N GLU A 152 3.79 -0.33 -16.54
CA GLU A 152 3.43 1.08 -16.81
C GLU A 152 4.55 2.05 -16.43
N HIS A 153 5.29 1.75 -15.36
CA HIS A 153 6.44 2.54 -14.89
C HIS A 153 7.76 2.14 -15.56
N LYS A 154 7.72 1.31 -16.62
CA LYS A 154 8.90 0.82 -17.34
C LYS A 154 9.91 0.11 -16.43
N LEU A 155 9.40 -0.69 -15.49
CA LEU A 155 10.19 -1.50 -14.59
C LEU A 155 10.14 -2.97 -15.01
N LEU A 156 11.30 -3.61 -15.00
CA LEU A 156 11.40 -5.04 -15.24
C LEU A 156 10.61 -5.80 -14.18
N ILE A 157 9.71 -6.67 -14.63
CA ILE A 157 8.88 -7.49 -13.75
C ILE A 157 9.77 -8.58 -13.12
N PRO A 158 9.97 -8.57 -11.79
CA PRO A 158 10.84 -9.53 -11.11
C PRO A 158 10.22 -10.92 -11.15
N HIS A 159 11.02 -11.96 -10.86
CA HIS A 159 10.50 -13.33 -10.78
C HIS A 159 9.32 -13.44 -9.81
N ASP A 160 8.37 -14.32 -10.15
CA ASP A 160 7.12 -14.45 -9.39
C ASP A 160 7.37 -14.71 -7.90
N ARG A 161 8.41 -15.48 -7.56
CA ARG A 161 8.84 -15.69 -6.17
C ARG A 161 9.23 -14.38 -5.48
N THR A 162 10.01 -13.54 -6.15
CA THR A 162 10.44 -12.23 -5.64
C THR A 162 9.25 -11.29 -5.49
N LEU A 163 8.38 -11.22 -6.50
CA LEU A 163 7.19 -10.37 -6.45
C LEU A 163 6.25 -10.80 -5.33
N ARG A 164 5.94 -12.10 -5.23
CA ARG A 164 5.14 -12.66 -4.13
C ARG A 164 5.77 -12.36 -2.78
N SER A 165 7.08 -12.52 -2.63
CA SER A 165 7.77 -12.17 -1.39
C SER A 165 7.61 -10.69 -1.02
N ILE A 166 7.71 -9.76 -1.99
CA ILE A 166 7.47 -8.34 -1.74
C ILE A 166 6.03 -8.11 -1.27
N LEU A 167 5.05 -8.72 -1.94
CA LEU A 167 3.64 -8.58 -1.60
C LEU A 167 3.31 -9.17 -0.23
N THR A 168 3.74 -10.40 0.07
CA THR A 168 3.54 -11.02 1.38
C THR A 168 4.17 -10.20 2.50
N ASN A 169 5.38 -9.68 2.30
CA ASN A 169 6.02 -8.81 3.30
C ASN A 169 5.25 -7.50 3.50
N ALA A 170 4.72 -6.91 2.42
CA ALA A 170 3.87 -5.72 2.51
C ALA A 170 2.57 -6.01 3.25
N LEU A 171 1.88 -7.11 2.93
CA LEU A 171 0.65 -7.55 3.59
C LEU A 171 0.86 -7.80 5.08
N ASN A 172 1.89 -8.55 5.46
CA ASN A 172 2.22 -8.80 6.86
C ASN A 172 2.52 -7.49 7.62
N THR A 173 3.15 -6.52 6.95
CA THR A 173 3.41 -5.21 7.55
C THR A 173 2.11 -4.44 7.78
N ILE A 174 1.21 -4.43 6.79
CA ILE A 174 -0.11 -3.79 6.88
C ILE A 174 -0.94 -4.44 7.99
N GLU A 175 -0.96 -5.77 8.07
CA GLU A 175 -1.68 -6.52 9.09
C GLU A 175 -1.15 -6.19 10.49
N ARG A 176 0.18 -6.20 10.68
CA ARG A 176 0.80 -5.83 11.96
C ARG A 176 0.48 -4.40 12.37
N GLU A 177 0.61 -3.43 11.47
CA GLU A 177 0.28 -2.03 11.74
C GLU A 177 -1.20 -1.85 12.09
N SER A 178 -2.09 -2.57 11.40
CA SER A 178 -3.53 -2.51 11.67
C SER A 178 -3.87 -3.14 13.03
N ALA A 179 -3.27 -4.29 13.36
CA ALA A 179 -3.45 -4.94 14.65
C ALA A 179 -2.95 -4.08 15.82
N GLU A 180 -1.79 -3.43 15.66
CA GLU A 180 -1.25 -2.48 16.64
C GLU A 180 -2.19 -1.29 16.85
N ALA A 181 -2.72 -0.72 15.75
CA ALA A 181 -3.67 0.41 15.83
C ALA A 181 -4.98 0.02 16.53
N ILE A 182 -5.59 -1.11 16.16
CA ILE A 182 -6.82 -1.63 16.78
C ILE A 182 -6.60 -1.91 18.27
N THR A 183 -5.46 -2.52 18.62
CA THR A 183 -5.12 -2.81 20.02
C THR A 183 -4.98 -1.53 20.83
N ALA A 184 -4.31 -0.51 20.28
CA ALA A 184 -4.16 0.79 20.95
C ALA A 184 -5.51 1.49 21.16
N GLU A 185 -6.38 1.48 20.15
CA GLU A 185 -7.72 2.04 20.25
C GLU A 185 -8.58 1.31 21.29
N LEU A 186 -8.52 -0.03 21.33
CA LEU A 186 -9.25 -0.81 22.31
C LEU A 186 -8.76 -0.53 23.74
N ILE A 187 -7.45 -0.45 23.97
CA ILE A 187 -6.88 -0.10 25.28
C ILE A 187 -7.37 1.28 25.73
N GLN A 188 -7.38 2.26 24.82
CA GLN A 188 -7.88 3.60 25.12
C GLN A 188 -9.37 3.59 25.47
N SER A 189 -10.19 2.88 24.69
CA SER A 189 -11.63 2.73 24.95
C SER A 189 -11.92 2.08 26.31
N VAL A 190 -11.18 1.03 26.67
CA VAL A 190 -11.30 0.37 27.98
C VAL A 190 -10.91 1.32 29.11
N ALA A 191 -9.81 2.07 28.95
CA ALA A 191 -9.39 3.06 29.94
C ALA A 191 -10.46 4.15 30.15
N ASP A 192 -11.08 4.64 29.06
CA ASP A 192 -12.14 5.64 29.11
C ASP A 192 -13.38 5.11 29.82
N PHE A 193 -13.76 3.85 29.57
CA PHE A 193 -14.88 3.20 30.27
C PHE A 193 -14.60 3.01 31.77
N LEU A 194 -13.40 2.56 32.14
CA LEU A 194 -13.01 2.42 33.55
C LEU A 194 -12.99 3.78 34.26
N ASN A 195 -12.52 4.83 33.59
CA ASN A 195 -12.57 6.19 34.11
C ASN A 195 -14.01 6.67 34.32
N LEU A 196 -14.92 6.38 33.39
CA LEU A 196 -16.34 6.69 33.52
C LEU A 196 -16.97 5.96 34.73
N LEU A 197 -16.73 4.66 34.87
CA LEU A 197 -17.20 3.88 36.02
C LEU A 197 -16.67 4.43 37.34
N ALA A 198 -15.37 4.75 37.41
CA ALA A 198 -14.77 5.35 38.59
C ALA A 198 -15.43 6.70 38.94
N ASN A 199 -15.77 7.51 37.94
CA ASN A 199 -16.46 8.78 38.14
C ASN A 199 -17.92 8.59 38.61
N LEU A 200 -18.64 7.58 38.10
CA LEU A 200 -19.99 7.24 38.56
C LEU A 200 -20.01 6.81 40.02
N VAL A 201 -19.07 5.93 40.42
CA VAL A 201 -18.94 5.49 41.82
C VAL A 201 -18.62 6.66 42.75
N LYS A 202 -17.71 7.57 42.33
CA LYS A 202 -17.41 8.79 43.10
C LYS A 202 -18.64 9.67 43.27
N ALA A 203 -19.39 9.91 42.19
CA ALA A 203 -20.60 10.72 42.23
C ALA A 203 -21.68 10.11 43.16
N TRP A 204 -21.88 8.80 43.08
CA TRP A 204 -22.78 8.07 43.97
C TRP A 204 -22.36 8.23 45.44
N ASN A 205 -21.09 8.01 45.75
CA ASN A 205 -20.57 8.14 47.12
C ASN A 205 -20.77 9.55 47.67
N THR A 206 -20.44 10.58 46.89
CA THR A 206 -20.70 11.98 47.29
C THR A 206 -22.19 12.23 47.52
N MET A 207 -23.08 11.73 46.65
CA MET A 207 -24.53 11.89 46.82
C MET A 207 -25.04 11.24 48.11
N GLN A 208 -24.59 10.02 48.42
CA GLN A 208 -24.98 9.32 49.64
C GLN A 208 -24.49 10.05 50.90
N MET A 209 -23.23 10.52 50.91
CA MET A 209 -22.70 11.31 52.02
C MET A 209 -23.47 12.63 52.21
N GLN A 210 -23.86 13.28 51.11
CA GLN A 210 -24.67 14.50 51.13
C GLN A 210 -26.07 14.24 51.72
N GLN A 211 -26.72 13.13 51.38
CA GLN A 211 -28.03 12.75 51.92
C GLN A 211 -27.97 12.54 53.44
N VAL A 212 -26.95 11.83 53.94
CA VAL A 212 -26.74 11.62 55.38
C VAL A 212 -26.59 12.95 56.12
N LEU A 213 -25.80 13.87 55.58
CA LEU A 213 -25.63 15.21 56.17
C LEU A 213 -26.93 16.02 56.19
N GLN A 214 -27.73 15.97 55.12
CA GLN A 214 -29.01 16.69 55.04
C GLN A 214 -30.05 16.15 56.03
N GLY A 215 -30.00 14.85 56.33
CA GLY A 215 -30.90 14.17 57.26
C GLY A 215 -30.53 14.29 58.74
N TRP A 216 -29.39 14.89 59.09
CA TRP A 216 -28.97 15.02 60.49
C TRP A 216 -29.92 15.95 61.29
N PRO A 217 -30.61 15.45 62.34
CA PRO A 217 -31.71 16.17 63.00
C PRO A 217 -31.28 17.41 63.80
N ASN A 218 -30.03 17.46 64.24
CA ASN A 218 -29.51 18.52 65.11
C ASN A 218 -28.59 19.48 64.33
N ARG A 219 -29.17 20.53 63.72
CA ARG A 219 -28.45 21.61 63.01
C ARG A 219 -27.49 22.45 63.88
N ARG A 220 -27.28 22.09 65.15
CA ARG A 220 -26.40 22.79 66.10
C ARG A 220 -24.96 22.29 66.07
N GLN A 221 -24.67 21.10 65.54
CA GLN A 221 -23.30 20.66 65.29
C GLN A 221 -22.84 21.19 63.93
N HIS A 222 -22.06 22.27 63.95
CA HIS A 222 -21.44 22.81 62.75
C HIS A 222 -20.40 21.79 62.24
N VAL A 223 -20.66 21.16 61.09
CA VAL A 223 -19.64 20.33 60.44
C VAL A 223 -18.55 21.26 59.95
N ALA A 224 -17.35 21.13 60.51
CA ALA A 224 -16.22 21.96 60.15
C ALA A 224 -16.07 22.01 58.62
N PRO A 225 -15.89 23.19 57.98
CA PRO A 225 -15.70 23.32 56.54
C PRO A 225 -14.55 22.45 55.98
N GLU A 226 -13.60 22.07 56.85
CA GLU A 226 -12.53 21.13 56.57
C GLU A 226 -13.01 19.70 56.32
N LEU A 227 -14.02 19.24 57.07
CA LEU A 227 -14.64 17.92 56.89
C LEU A 227 -15.59 17.92 55.70
N MET A 228 -16.32 19.03 55.46
CA MET A 228 -17.18 19.18 54.28
C MET A 228 -16.39 19.10 52.98
N ARG A 229 -15.17 19.66 52.95
CA ARG A 229 -14.23 19.52 51.82
C ARG A 229 -13.83 18.07 51.50
N LYS A 230 -14.01 17.13 52.43
CA LYS A 230 -13.70 15.70 52.22
C LYS A 230 -14.84 14.92 51.53
N ILE A 231 -16.01 15.54 51.38
CA ILE A 231 -17.19 14.92 50.74
C ILE A 231 -17.21 15.16 49.23
N ALA A 232 -16.50 16.20 48.78
CA ALA A 232 -16.38 16.52 47.38
C ALA A 232 -15.71 15.37 46.59
N PRO A 233 -16.18 15.07 45.37
CA PRO A 233 -15.65 13.97 44.55
C PRO A 233 -14.20 14.20 44.06
N THR A 234 -13.58 15.30 44.48
CA THR A 234 -12.31 15.84 43.97
C THR A 234 -11.14 15.75 44.94
N ARG A 235 -11.32 15.36 46.22
CA ARG A 235 -10.17 15.20 47.14
C ARG A 235 -9.53 13.82 46.95
N THR A 236 -8.61 13.73 46.00
CA THR A 236 -7.81 12.54 45.68
C THR A 236 -6.46 12.55 46.42
N GLU A 237 -6.43 12.17 47.70
CA GLU A 237 -5.18 11.65 48.29
C GLU A 237 -5.05 10.18 47.85
N GLY A 238 -4.69 9.96 46.58
CA GLY A 238 -4.44 8.62 46.04
C GLY A 238 -4.98 8.28 44.64
N ILE A 239 -5.60 9.20 43.90
CA ILE A 239 -6.13 8.91 42.54
C ILE A 239 -5.62 9.93 41.51
N ASN A 240 -5.06 9.42 40.42
CA ASN A 240 -4.47 10.21 39.33
C ASN A 240 -5.55 10.61 38.31
N LEU A 241 -5.89 11.91 38.23
CA LEU A 241 -6.92 12.48 37.34
C LEU A 241 -6.30 13.18 36.12
N ARG A 242 -5.70 12.44 35.19
CA ARG A 242 -5.29 13.02 33.89
C ARG A 242 -6.48 13.11 32.93
N GLY A 243 -7.30 14.13 33.14
CA GLY A 243 -8.33 14.59 32.20
C GLY A 243 -8.75 16.01 32.59
N VAL A 244 -8.52 17.00 31.72
CA VAL A 244 -8.95 18.38 31.97
C VAL A 244 -10.44 18.47 31.63
N PHE A 245 -11.30 18.40 32.66
CA PHE A 245 -12.71 18.71 32.50
C PHE A 245 -12.91 20.23 32.38
N ARG A 246 -13.06 20.74 31.15
CA ARG A 246 -13.53 22.11 30.91
C ARG A 246 -15.05 22.15 31.00
N PHE A 247 -15.57 22.62 32.12
CA PHE A 247 -16.98 22.98 32.23
C PHE A 247 -17.17 24.41 31.71
N PRO A 248 -18.00 24.66 30.69
CA PRO A 248 -18.29 26.00 30.18
C PRO A 248 -19.21 26.72 31.16
N THR A 249 -18.63 27.18 32.26
CA THR A 249 -19.35 27.81 33.37
C THR A 249 -20.08 29.07 32.94
N GLU A 250 -19.64 29.75 31.88
CA GLU A 250 -20.32 30.96 31.37
C GLU A 250 -21.76 30.65 30.94
N ARG A 251 -22.00 29.45 30.40
CA ARG A 251 -23.31 29.05 29.84
C ARG A 251 -24.35 28.72 30.91
N TYR A 252 -23.90 28.41 32.12
CA TYR A 252 -24.74 27.98 33.24
C TYR A 252 -24.60 28.88 34.47
N ALA A 253 -23.94 30.02 34.33
CA ALA A 253 -23.60 30.93 35.42
C ALA A 253 -24.83 31.37 36.23
N SER A 254 -25.99 31.54 35.58
CA SER A 254 -27.25 31.90 36.23
C SER A 254 -27.81 30.80 37.15
N ALA A 255 -27.57 29.53 36.84
CA ALA A 255 -28.01 28.40 37.65
C ALA A 255 -27.00 28.04 38.76
N ILE A 256 -25.71 28.24 38.50
CA ILE A 256 -24.63 27.81 39.38
C ILE A 256 -24.20 28.92 40.36
N MET A 257 -24.23 30.19 39.93
CA MET A 257 -23.81 31.35 40.74
C MET A 257 -24.79 32.53 40.63
N PRO A 258 -26.02 32.41 41.17
CA PRO A 258 -27.05 33.44 41.05
C PRO A 258 -26.67 34.81 41.67
N SER A 259 -25.81 34.83 42.69
CA SER A 259 -25.28 36.06 43.29
C SER A 259 -24.34 36.84 42.37
N LEU A 260 -23.58 36.16 41.51
CA LEU A 260 -22.66 36.77 40.54
C LEU A 260 -23.39 37.27 39.28
N ALA A 261 -24.45 36.58 38.85
CA ALA A 261 -25.29 37.00 37.72
C ALA A 261 -25.94 38.39 37.93
N THR A 262 -26.24 38.72 39.19
CA THR A 262 -26.78 40.03 39.59
C THR A 262 -25.74 41.15 39.47
N SER A 263 -24.45 40.86 39.75
CA SER A 263 -23.34 41.83 39.62
C SER A 263 -22.92 42.10 38.17
N ILE A 264 -23.12 41.13 37.27
CA ILE A 264 -22.78 41.26 35.85
C ILE A 264 -23.82 42.11 35.11
N ARG A 265 -25.12 41.95 35.42
CA ARG A 265 -26.20 42.77 34.84
C ARG A 265 -26.17 44.24 35.28
N THR A 266 -25.65 44.54 36.47
CA THR A 266 -25.57 45.92 36.99
C THR A 266 -24.36 46.69 36.47
N ARG A 267 -23.39 46.04 35.81
CA ARG A 267 -22.23 46.68 35.18
C ARG A 267 -22.38 46.91 33.67
N SER A 268 -23.45 46.43 33.06
CA SER A 268 -23.72 46.52 31.62
C SER A 268 -24.96 47.35 31.27
N ALA A 269 -25.40 48.23 32.17
CA ALA A 269 -26.46 49.21 31.96
C ALA A 269 -25.88 50.62 32.14
#